data_AF-A0A662ZAX3-F1
#
_entry.id   AF-A0A662ZAX3-F1
#
_cell.length_a   1.000
_cell.length_b   1.000
_cell.length_c   1.000
_cell.angle_alpha   90.00
_cell.angle_beta   90.00
_cell.angle_gamma   90.00
#
_symmetry.space_group_name_H-M   'P 1'
#
loop_
_entity.id
_entity.type
_entity.pdbx_description
1 polymer ?
#
loop_
_entity_poly.entity_id
_entity_poly.type
_entity_poly.pdbx_seq_one_letter_code
_entity_poly.pdbx_strand_id
1 'polypeptide(L)' 'FVQIPAKNTSRACHVCGYVDKENRKTQAEFKCIHCGHTENADVNAAKNIKRAGLAQIARQVNCNSSQQREAIEA' A
#
# COMPACT_ATOMS: atom_id res chain seq x y z
N PHE A 1 1.12 -6.30 -15.49
CA PHE A 1 0.43 -5.43 -14.50
C PHE A 1 0.11 -6.28 -13.27
N VAL A 2 0.12 -5.70 -12.06
CA VAL A 2 -0.20 -6.42 -10.81
C VAL A 2 -1.51 -5.88 -10.26
N GLN A 3 -2.47 -6.77 -9.98
CA GLN A 3 -3.73 -6.38 -9.37
C GLN A 3 -3.55 -6.22 -7.86
N ILE A 4 -4.02 -5.09 -7.33
CA ILE A 4 -3.99 -4.78 -5.90
C ILE A 4 -5.43 -4.61 -5.41
N PRO A 5 -5.82 -5.28 -4.31
CA PRO A 5 -7.14 -5.07 -3.72
C PRO A 5 -7.27 -3.62 -3.23
N ALA A 6 -8.32 -2.93 -3.68
CA ALA A 6 -8.56 -1.52 -3.35
C ALA A 6 -9.07 -1.31 -1.91
N LYS A 7 -9.34 -2.38 -1.16
CA LYS A 7 -9.94 -2.27 0.18
C LYS A 7 -9.01 -1.49 1.12
N ASN A 8 -9.58 -0.46 1.77
CA ASN A 8 -8.92 0.41 2.76
C ASN A 8 -7.77 1.31 2.23
N THR A 9 -7.44 1.30 0.93
CA THR A 9 -6.36 2.15 0.39
C THR A 9 -6.67 3.64 0.46
N SER A 10 -7.95 4.02 0.43
CA SER A 10 -8.43 5.40 0.59
C SER A 10 -8.52 5.87 2.05
N ARG A 11 -8.34 4.96 3.01
CA ARG A 11 -8.46 5.20 4.47
C ARG A 11 -7.11 5.11 5.18
N ALA A 12 -6.11 4.51 4.53
CA ALA A 12 -4.74 4.42 5.00
C ALA A 12 -3.97 5.72 4.73
N CYS A 13 -3.16 6.18 5.67
CA CYS A 13 -2.21 7.25 5.41
C CYS A 13 -0.96 6.70 4.72
N HIS A 14 -0.57 7.26 3.58
CA HIS A 14 0.65 6.80 2.89
C HIS A 14 1.95 7.15 3.64
N VAL A 15 1.90 8.13 4.56
CA VAL A 15 3.06 8.59 5.34
C VAL A 15 3.30 7.69 6.55
N CYS A 16 2.30 7.50 7.39
CA CYS A 16 2.45 6.78 8.67
C CYS A 16 1.82 5.38 8.69
N GLY A 17 1.02 5.02 7.67
CA GLY A 17 0.33 3.74 7.59
C GLY A 17 -0.93 3.61 8.43
N TYR A 18 -1.30 4.62 9.24
CA TYR A 18 -2.50 4.58 10.07
C TYR A 18 -3.78 4.51 9.22
N VAL A 19 -4.69 3.60 9.56
CA VAL A 19 -5.93 3.33 8.82
C VAL A 19 -7.13 3.69 9.67
N ASP A 20 -7.94 4.64 9.22
CA ASP A 20 -9.18 5.02 9.89
C ASP A 20 -10.25 5.49 8.89
N LYS A 21 -11.54 5.37 9.23
CA LYS A 21 -12.65 5.96 8.43
C LYS A 21 -12.55 7.47 8.39
N GLU A 22 -12.18 8.09 9.50
CA GLU A 22 -12.17 9.53 9.64
C GLU A 22 -11.03 10.20 8.89
N ASN A 23 -10.07 9.40 8.39
CA ASN A 23 -8.97 9.90 7.58
C ASN A 23 -9.45 10.44 6.21
N ARG A 24 -10.54 9.88 5.66
CA ARG A 24 -11.15 10.38 4.41
C ARG A 24 -12.39 11.19 4.77
N LYS A 25 -12.30 12.52 4.69
CA LYS A 25 -13.37 13.44 5.07
C LYS A 25 -14.39 13.59 3.95
N THR A 26 -13.93 13.75 2.72
CA THR A 26 -14.77 13.88 1.52
C THR A 26 -14.20 13.04 0.39
N GLN A 27 -14.84 13.08 -0.79
CA GLN A 27 -14.30 12.40 -1.96
C GLN A 27 -12.90 12.90 -2.31
N ALA A 28 -12.65 14.20 -2.17
CA ALA A 28 -11.39 14.85 -2.52
C ALA A 28 -10.45 15.05 -1.32
N GLU A 29 -10.94 15.16 -0.09
CA GLU A 29 -10.11 15.54 1.06
C GLU A 29 -9.72 14.35 1.94
N PHE A 30 -8.41 14.24 2.20
CA PHE A 30 -7.84 13.33 3.15
C PHE A 30 -7.07 14.10 4.23
N LYS A 31 -7.29 13.73 5.49
CA LYS A 31 -6.53 14.21 6.65
C LYS A 31 -6.31 13.08 7.63
N CYS A 32 -5.07 12.64 7.79
CA CYS A 32 -4.73 11.62 8.76
C CYS A 32 -4.92 12.15 10.19
N ILE A 33 -5.75 11.47 10.99
CA ILE A 33 -5.98 11.85 12.40
C ILE A 33 -4.79 11.56 13.32
N HIS A 34 -3.88 10.68 12.88
CA HIS A 34 -2.71 10.28 13.67
C HIS A 34 -1.50 11.21 13.46
N CYS A 35 -1.12 11.48 12.21
CA CYS A 35 0.06 12.32 11.91
C CYS A 35 -0.29 13.71 11.36
N GLY A 36 -1.57 14.04 11.18
CA GLY A 36 -2.00 15.33 10.66
C GLY A 36 -1.81 15.54 9.15
N HIS A 37 -1.24 14.57 8.43
CA HIS A 37 -0.98 14.68 6.99
C HIS A 37 -2.25 14.94 6.18
N THR A 38 -2.23 15.96 5.33
CA THR A 38 -3.34 16.35 4.45
C THR A 38 -2.95 16.25 2.99
N GLU A 39 -3.83 15.69 2.16
CA GLU A 39 -3.64 15.61 0.72
C GLU A 39 -5.01 15.38 0.04
N ASN A 40 -5.03 15.36 -1.29
CA ASN A 40 -6.16 14.81 -2.02
C ASN A 40 -6.31 13.30 -1.75
N ALA A 41 -7.53 12.85 -1.46
CA ALA A 41 -7.81 11.46 -1.11
C ALA A 41 -7.44 10.46 -2.21
N ASP A 42 -7.64 10.80 -3.47
CA ASP A 42 -7.31 9.93 -4.61
C ASP A 42 -5.79 9.85 -4.82
N VAL A 43 -5.06 10.96 -4.60
CA VAL A 43 -3.58 10.97 -4.64
C VAL A 43 -3.00 10.10 -3.52
N ASN A 44 -3.49 10.26 -2.29
CA ASN A 44 -3.07 9.42 -1.17
C ASN A 44 -3.41 7.93 -1.43
N ALA A 45 -4.59 7.63 -1.97
CA ALA A 45 -4.97 6.27 -2.34
C ALA A 45 -4.06 5.68 -3.43
N ALA A 46 -3.72 6.46 -4.46
CA ALA A 46 -2.79 6.03 -5.52
C ALA A 46 -1.40 5.70 -4.97
N LYS A 47 -0.89 6.50 -4.03
CA LYS A 47 0.38 6.21 -3.33
C LYS A 47 0.32 4.91 -2.53
N ASN A 48 -0.78 4.68 -1.82
CA ASN A 48 -1.00 3.41 -1.10
C ASN A 48 -1.04 2.21 -2.04
N ILE A 49 -1.74 2.31 -3.17
CA ILE A 49 -1.80 1.25 -4.19
C ILE A 49 -0.41 0.97 -4.77
N LYS A 50 0.34 2.02 -5.12
CA LYS A 50 1.73 1.89 -5.61
C LYS A 50 2.59 1.13 -4.59
N ARG A 51 2.53 1.51 -3.32
CA ARG A 51 3.28 0.85 -2.24
C ARG A 51 2.91 -0.63 -2.10
N ALA A 52 1.62 -0.95 -2.14
CA ALA A 52 1.14 -2.33 -2.08
C ALA A 52 1.59 -3.16 -3.30
N GLY A 53 1.56 -2.57 -4.48
CA GLY A 53 2.08 -3.13 -5.73
C GLY A 53 3.54 -3.55 -5.63
N LEU A 54 4.41 -2.62 -5.21
CA LEU A 54 5.83 -2.88 -5.03
C LEU A 54 6.08 -3.96 -3.97
N ALA A 55 5.35 -3.94 -2.85
CA ALA A 55 5.47 -4.96 -1.82
C ALA A 55 5.05 -6.36 -2.32
N GLN A 56 4.03 -6.46 -3.18
CA GLN A 56 3.64 -7.74 -3.77
C GLN A 56 4.68 -8.28 -4.74
N ILE A 57 5.24 -7.42 -5.59
CA ILE A 57 6.32 -7.80 -6.51
C ILE A 57 7.54 -8.27 -5.72
N ALA A 58 7.95 -7.54 -4.68
CA ALA A 58 9.07 -7.92 -3.84
C ALA A 58 8.87 -9.30 -3.17
N ARG A 59 7.66 -9.59 -2.68
CA ARG A 59 7.33 -10.93 -2.13
C ARG A 59 7.47 -12.04 -3.17
N GLN A 60 7.00 -11.81 -4.39
CA GLN A 60 7.11 -12.79 -5.48
C GLN A 60 8.57 -13.05 -5.84
N VAL A 61 9.39 -12.01 -5.95
CA VAL A 61 10.83 -12.16 -6.22
C VAL A 61 11.52 -12.95 -5.11
N ASN A 62 11.24 -12.63 -3.84
CA ASN A 62 11.86 -13.33 -2.70
C ASN A 62 11.46 -14.80 -2.61
N CYS A 63 10.20 -15.14 -2.93
CA CYS A 63 9.71 -16.52 -3.00
C CYS A 63 10.43 -17.30 -4.12
N ASN A 64 10.52 -16.72 -5.32
CA ASN A 64 11.18 -17.37 -6.45
C ASN A 64 12.68 -17.59 -6.18
N SER A 65 13.33 -16.64 -5.50
CA SER A 65 14.75 -16.71 -5.15
C SER A 65 15.06 -17.80 -4.11
N SER A 66 14.17 -17.99 -3.14
CA SER A 66 14.32 -19.05 -2.12
C SER A 66 14.11 -20.43 -2.75
N GLN A 67 13.08 -20.59 -3.57
CA GLN A 67 12.82 -21.81 -4.33
C GLN A 67 13.97 -22.20 -5.27
N GLN A 68 14.62 -21.21 -5.90
CA GLN A 68 15.79 -21.46 -6.76
C GLN A 68 17.04 -21.89 -5.98
N ARG A 69 17.25 -21.39 -4.76
CA ARG A 69 18.40 -21.78 -3.91
C ARG A 69 18.27 -23.22 -3.42
N GLU A 70 17.10 -23.59 -2.92
CA GLU A 70 16.80 -24.96 -2.47
C GLU A 70 16.98 -25.99 -3.60
N ALA A 71 16.65 -25.61 -4.85
CA ALA A 71 16.80 -26.48 -6.01
C ALA A 71 18.23 -26.60 -6.56
N ILE A 72 19.15 -25.68 -6.22
CA ILE A 72 20.57 -25.76 -6.59
C ILE A 72 21.37 -26.56 -5.55
N GLU A 73 20.91 -26.58 -4.30
CA GLU A 73 21.56 -27.28 -3.18
C GLU A 73 21.09 -28.74 -3.00
N ALA A 74 20.16 -29.22 -3.83
CA ALA A 74 19.65 -30.60 -3.87
C ALA A 74 20.27 -31.40 -5.03
#